data_AF-A0A7J8M8T4-F1
#
_entry.id   AF-A0A7J8M8T4-F1
#
_cell.length_a   1.000
_cell.length_b   1.000
_cell.length_c   1.000
_cell.angle_alpha   90.00
_cell.angle_beta   90.00
_cell.angle_gamma   90.00
#
_symmetry.space_group_name_H-M   'P 1'
#
loop_
_entity.id
_entity.type
_entity.pdbx_description
1 polymer ?
#
loop_
_entity_poly.entity_id
_entity_poly.type
_entity_poly.pdbx_seq_one_letter_code
_entity_poly.pdbx_strand_id
1 'polypeptide(L)'
;MQLKQVLAYGKKAALNVGVVLILPKGFELAPPNHILPEMKENIGNLSFQNYRPTKKNILVISPVPGRNRGRGQIYPDENKSNNIVYNATTIGIRDIEIVLQDPLHVQGLLFFLASIIFVQIFLVLKKKQFEKIQVSEMNF
;
A
#
# COMPACT_ATOMS: atom_id res chain seq x y z
N MET A 1 4.93 -0.17 -29.60
CA MET A 1 6.38 0.08 -29.77
C MET A 1 7.01 0.05 -28.37
N GLN A 2 7.97 -0.82 -28.10
CA GLN A 2 8.62 -0.87 -26.78
C GLN A 2 9.61 0.30 -26.69
N LEU A 3 9.40 1.22 -25.74
CA LEU A 3 10.29 2.36 -25.52
C LEU A 3 11.68 1.81 -25.14
N LYS A 4 12.75 2.38 -25.71
CA LYS A 4 14.14 2.03 -25.42
C LYS A 4 14.90 3.29 -25.02
N GLN A 5 15.80 3.17 -24.06
CA GLN A 5 16.66 4.27 -23.60
C GLN A 5 18.06 4.18 -24.20
N VAL A 6 18.79 5.29 -24.21
CA VAL A 6 20.21 5.32 -24.60
C VAL A 6 21.09 5.04 -23.37
N LEU A 7 21.96 4.04 -23.48
CA LEU A 7 22.95 3.71 -22.46
C LEU A 7 24.11 4.71 -22.47
N ALA A 8 24.94 4.68 -21.43
CA ALA A 8 26.07 5.59 -21.29
C ALA A 8 27.02 5.56 -22.51
N TYR A 9 27.18 4.40 -23.14
CA TYR A 9 28.02 4.21 -24.33
C TYR A 9 27.27 4.37 -25.67
N GLY A 10 26.05 4.93 -25.66
CA GLY A 10 25.31 5.33 -26.86
C GLY A 10 24.40 4.27 -27.50
N LYS A 11 24.50 2.97 -27.13
CA LYS A 11 23.56 1.96 -27.66
C LYS A 11 22.20 2.03 -26.96
N LYS A 12 21.15 1.62 -27.70
CA LYS A 12 19.78 1.55 -27.19
C LYS A 12 19.57 0.25 -26.40
N ALA A 13 18.93 0.35 -25.24
CA ALA A 13 18.58 -0.79 -24.40
C ALA A 13 17.22 -0.64 -23.71
N ALA A 14 16.82 -1.70 -23.02
CA ALA A 14 15.61 -1.69 -22.20
C ALA A 14 15.76 -0.72 -21.01
N LEU A 15 14.61 -0.32 -20.49
CA LEU A 15 14.45 0.51 -19.30
C LEU A 15 14.57 -0.36 -18.04
N ASN A 16 14.89 0.28 -16.91
CA ASN A 16 14.99 -0.35 -15.59
C ASN A 16 14.16 0.43 -14.57
N VAL A 17 13.57 -0.23 -13.59
CA VAL A 17 12.73 0.41 -12.57
C VAL A 17 13.36 0.28 -11.21
N GLY A 18 13.55 1.41 -10.53
CA GLY A 18 13.83 1.50 -9.10
C GLY A 18 12.67 2.16 -8.35
N VAL A 19 12.58 1.87 -7.05
CA VAL A 19 11.55 2.41 -6.15
C VAL A 19 12.19 2.76 -4.81
N VAL A 20 11.75 3.86 -4.23
CA VAL A 20 12.01 4.19 -2.82
C VAL A 20 10.68 4.12 -2.09
N LEU A 21 10.63 3.32 -1.02
CA LEU A 21 9.46 3.16 -0.18
C LEU A 21 9.75 3.81 1.18
N ILE A 22 8.90 4.75 1.58
CA ILE A 22 8.99 5.44 2.86
C ILE A 22 7.85 4.91 3.73
N LEU A 23 8.20 4.25 4.83
CA LEU A 23 7.23 3.67 5.75
C LEU A 23 7.11 4.51 7.03
N PRO A 24 5.97 4.43 7.74
CA PRO A 24 5.84 5.02 9.08
C PRO A 24 6.93 4.51 10.03
N LYS A 25 7.19 5.29 11.09
CA LYS A 25 8.18 4.93 12.09
C LYS A 25 7.82 3.60 12.76
N GLY A 26 8.81 2.73 12.96
CA GLY A 26 8.64 1.40 13.57
C GLY A 26 8.43 0.27 12.55
N PHE A 27 8.10 0.60 11.30
CA PHE A 27 8.06 -0.37 10.21
C PHE A 27 9.46 -0.60 9.66
N GLU A 28 9.81 -1.86 9.44
CA GLU A 28 11.10 -2.30 8.89
C GLU A 28 10.88 -3.44 7.91
N LEU A 29 11.88 -3.76 7.09
CA LEU A 29 11.84 -4.93 6.22
C LEU A 29 11.68 -6.21 7.05
N ALA A 30 10.74 -7.07 6.67
CA ALA A 30 10.52 -8.33 7.35
C ALA A 30 11.76 -9.24 7.25
N PRO A 31 12.18 -9.89 8.34
CA PRO A 31 13.24 -10.90 8.29
C PRO A 31 12.89 -12.02 7.32
N PRO A 32 13.86 -12.61 6.59
CA PRO A 32 13.60 -13.67 5.60
C PRO A 32 12.85 -14.89 6.17
N ASN A 33 12.97 -15.14 7.47
CA ASN A 33 12.31 -16.26 8.16
C ASN A 33 10.80 -16.02 8.36
N HIS A 34 10.33 -14.78 8.29
CA HIS A 34 8.91 -14.43 8.46
C HIS A 34 8.15 -14.34 7.13
N ILE A 35 8.84 -14.48 5.99
CA ILE A 35 8.25 -14.38 4.66
C ILE A 35 7.82 -15.77 4.19
N LEU A 36 6.54 -15.93 3.88
CA LEU A 36 5.97 -17.16 3.33
C LEU A 36 6.61 -17.52 1.97
N PRO A 37 6.74 -18.82 1.63
CA PRO A 37 7.36 -19.27 0.38
C PRO A 37 6.75 -18.66 -0.88
N GLU A 38 5.41 -18.53 -0.92
CA GLU A 38 4.68 -17.89 -2.02
C GLU A 38 5.08 -16.42 -2.20
N MET A 39 5.20 -15.67 -1.09
CA MET A 39 5.67 -14.28 -1.15
C MET A 39 7.14 -14.19 -1.59
N LYS A 40 7.99 -15.15 -1.19
CA LYS A 40 9.39 -15.20 -1.65
C LYS A 40 9.50 -15.38 -3.15
N GLU A 41 8.68 -16.24 -3.73
CA GLU A 41 8.64 -16.44 -5.19
C GLU A 41 8.23 -15.16 -5.92
N ASN A 42 7.19 -14.47 -5.41
CA ASN A 42 6.74 -13.20 -5.98
C ASN A 42 7.76 -12.06 -5.85
N ILE A 43 8.53 -12.03 -4.76
CA ILE A 43 9.63 -11.08 -4.56
C ILE A 43 10.79 -11.38 -5.52
N GLY A 44 11.01 -12.66 -5.85
CA GLY A 44 12.06 -13.10 -6.76
C GLY A 44 13.44 -12.56 -6.34
N ASN A 45 14.14 -11.94 -7.30
CA ASN A 45 15.51 -11.45 -7.11
C ASN A 45 15.58 -9.96 -6.71
N LEU A 46 14.52 -9.41 -6.11
CA LEU A 46 14.55 -8.03 -5.63
C LEU A 46 15.53 -7.87 -4.46
N SER A 47 16.42 -6.88 -4.58
CA SER A 47 17.32 -6.49 -3.50
C SER A 47 16.76 -5.26 -2.79
N PHE A 48 16.51 -5.42 -1.49
CA PHE A 48 16.08 -4.35 -0.59
C PHE A 48 17.28 -3.85 0.20
N GLN A 49 17.46 -2.54 0.23
CA GLN A 49 18.52 -1.89 1.01
C GLN A 49 17.91 -0.79 1.87
N ASN A 50 18.45 -0.60 3.07
CA ASN A 50 18.08 0.55 3.88
C ASN A 50 18.74 1.80 3.30
N TYR A 51 18.00 2.91 3.26
CA TYR A 51 18.54 4.19 2.79
C TYR A 51 19.75 4.66 3.61
N ARG A 52 19.74 4.37 4.91
CA ARG A 52 20.85 4.63 5.83
C ARG A 52 20.85 3.57 6.94
N PRO A 53 22.01 3.21 7.55
CA PRO A 53 22.03 2.25 8.65
C PRO A 53 21.08 2.59 9.82
N THR A 54 20.87 3.88 10.07
CA THR A 54 19.97 4.38 11.13
C THR A 54 18.51 4.53 10.70
N LYS A 55 18.21 4.49 9.39
CA LYS A 55 16.87 4.69 8.83
C LYS A 55 16.37 3.42 8.17
N LYS A 56 15.83 2.51 8.98
CA LYS A 56 15.34 1.19 8.54
C LYS A 56 13.92 1.21 7.94
N ASN A 57 13.16 2.29 8.17
CA ASN A 57 11.83 2.49 7.60
C ASN A 57 11.84 3.08 6.19
N ILE A 58 13.02 3.39 5.64
CA ILE A 58 13.17 3.86 4.26
C ILE A 58 13.92 2.79 3.48
N LEU A 59 13.22 2.16 2.54
CA LEU A 59 13.73 1.07 1.75
C LEU A 59 14.00 1.54 0.32
N VAL A 60 15.20 1.27 -0.15
CA VAL A 60 15.63 1.49 -1.53
C VAL A 60 15.66 0.15 -2.23
N ILE A 61 14.88 0.04 -3.29
CA ILE A 61 14.84 -1.14 -4.15
C ILE A 61 15.69 -0.82 -5.38
N SER A 62 16.72 -1.64 -5.57
CA SER A 62 17.67 -1.44 -6.66
C SER A 62 17.01 -1.56 -8.04
N PRO A 63 17.55 -0.90 -9.07
CA PRO A 63 16.97 -0.96 -10.40
C PRO A 63 16.91 -2.40 -10.91
N VAL A 64 15.70 -2.87 -11.19
CA VAL A 64 15.46 -4.16 -11.83
C VAL A 64 15.00 -3.98 -13.27
N PRO A 65 15.25 -4.96 -14.16
CA PRO A 65 14.76 -4.90 -15.54
C PRO A 65 13.26 -4.60 -15.56
N GLY A 66 12.87 -3.46 -16.11
CA GLY A 66 11.52 -2.94 -15.94
C GLY A 66 11.17 -1.92 -17.03
N ARG A 67 10.09 -2.17 -17.78
CA ARG A 67 9.81 -1.48 -19.05
C ARG A 67 9.48 0.02 -18.95
N ASN A 68 9.50 0.62 -17.76
CA ASN A 68 8.81 1.88 -17.49
C ASN A 68 9.68 3.06 -17.00
N ARG A 69 10.94 2.87 -16.55
CA ARG A 69 11.78 3.98 -16.04
C ARG A 69 13.20 3.99 -16.62
N GLY A 70 13.69 5.17 -16.95
CA GLY A 70 14.96 5.35 -17.68
C GLY A 70 16.09 5.82 -16.76
N ARG A 71 17.26 6.03 -17.36
CA ARG A 71 18.41 6.68 -16.72
C ARG A 71 18.12 8.15 -16.38
N GLY A 72 18.77 8.66 -15.34
CA GLY A 72 18.71 10.07 -14.96
C GLY A 72 19.39 11.01 -15.97
N GLN A 73 19.05 12.29 -15.88
CA GLN A 73 19.55 13.35 -16.76
C GLN A 73 20.83 14.02 -16.23
N ILE A 74 21.04 14.00 -14.91
CA ILE A 74 22.12 14.72 -14.22
C ILE A 74 22.83 13.74 -13.29
N TYR A 75 24.16 13.81 -13.26
CA TYR A 75 25.03 13.05 -12.36
C TYR A 75 25.20 13.77 -11.00
N PRO A 76 25.64 13.08 -9.93
CA PRO A 76 25.83 13.71 -8.62
C PRO A 76 26.84 14.86 -8.60
N ASP A 77 27.78 14.90 -9.54
CA ASP A 77 28.75 15.97 -9.78
C ASP A 77 28.18 17.13 -10.63
N GLU A 78 26.86 17.17 -10.79
CA GLU A 78 26.09 18.16 -11.56
C GLU A 78 26.31 18.11 -13.08
N ASN A 79 27.14 17.21 -13.59
CA ASN A 79 27.35 17.03 -15.01
C ASN A 79 26.13 16.41 -15.69
N LYS A 80 25.82 16.86 -16.91
CA LYS A 80 24.70 16.32 -17.71
C LYS A 80 25.05 14.94 -18.27
N SER A 81 24.07 14.05 -18.28
CA SER A 81 24.16 12.75 -18.95
C SER A 81 23.82 12.87 -20.43
N ASN A 82 24.13 11.82 -21.20
CA ASN A 82 23.72 11.71 -22.60
C ASN A 82 22.22 11.35 -22.79
N ASN A 83 21.44 11.26 -21.71
CA ASN A 83 20.01 10.90 -21.74
C ASN A 83 19.10 12.14 -21.69
N ILE A 84 19.29 13.07 -22.64
CA ILE A 84 18.60 14.38 -22.67
C ILE A 84 17.27 14.30 -23.46
N VAL A 85 17.15 13.34 -24.39
CA VAL A 85 16.01 13.24 -25.33
C VAL A 85 14.86 12.36 -24.80
N TYR A 86 15.15 11.48 -23.82
CA TYR A 86 14.13 10.63 -23.19
C TYR A 86 13.73 11.22 -21.83
N ASN A 87 12.81 12.18 -21.86
CA ASN A 87 12.19 12.69 -20.64
C ASN A 87 11.33 11.58 -20.03
N ALA A 88 11.66 11.15 -18.81
CA ALA A 88 10.70 10.42 -17.99
C ALA A 88 9.54 11.40 -17.72
N THR A 89 8.34 11.09 -18.23
CA THR A 89 7.21 12.02 -18.23
C THR A 89 6.78 12.45 -16.83
N THR A 90 7.04 11.65 -15.78
CA THR A 90 6.72 11.99 -14.39
C THR A 90 7.51 11.12 -13.41
N ILE A 91 8.12 11.72 -12.38
CA ILE A 91 8.49 10.99 -11.16
C ILE A 91 7.18 10.68 -10.43
N GLY A 92 6.68 9.47 -10.59
CA GLY A 92 5.42 9.04 -9.97
C GLY A 92 5.60 8.83 -8.47
N ILE A 93 5.47 9.91 -7.70
CA ILE A 93 5.26 9.86 -6.24
C ILE A 93 3.78 9.48 -6.04
N ARG A 94 3.53 8.55 -5.12
CA ARG A 94 2.18 8.22 -4.67
C ARG A 94 2.18 8.16 -3.16
N ASP A 95 1.24 8.85 -2.57
CA ASP A 95 0.97 8.79 -1.14
C ASP A 95 -0.07 7.69 -0.87
N ILE A 96 0.18 6.88 0.14
CA ILE A 96 -0.66 5.77 0.56
C ILE A 96 -0.75 5.82 2.09
N GLU A 97 -1.95 5.56 2.62
CA GLU A 97 -2.20 5.52 4.06
C GLU A 97 -2.31 4.06 4.54
N ILE A 98 -1.77 3.81 5.73
CA ILE A 98 -1.89 2.53 6.43
C ILE A 98 -2.38 2.79 7.85
N VAL A 99 -3.36 2.01 8.29
CA VAL A 99 -3.88 2.06 9.66
C VAL A 99 -3.33 0.87 10.44
N LEU A 100 -2.57 1.16 11.50
CA LEU A 100 -2.12 0.13 12.43
C LEU A 100 -3.26 -0.19 13.41
N GLN A 101 -3.94 -1.32 13.18
CA GLN A 101 -5.17 -1.65 13.89
C GLN A 101 -4.91 -2.51 15.13
N ASP A 102 -5.54 -2.14 16.26
CA ASP A 102 -5.66 -2.98 17.44
C ASP A 102 -6.85 -3.96 17.27
N PRO A 103 -6.63 -5.29 17.37
CA PRO A 103 -7.72 -6.27 17.33
C PRO A 103 -8.83 -6.01 18.36
N LEU A 104 -8.50 -5.47 19.54
CA LEU A 104 -9.47 -5.23 20.60
C LEU A 104 -10.49 -4.15 20.22
N HIS A 105 -10.08 -3.13 19.45
CA HIS A 105 -11.00 -2.12 18.92
C HIS A 105 -12.02 -2.73 17.96
N VAL A 106 -11.59 -3.67 17.11
CA VAL A 106 -12.48 -4.34 16.15
C VAL A 106 -13.44 -5.27 16.89
N GLN A 107 -12.96 -6.00 17.89
CA GLN A 107 -13.81 -6.86 18.73
C GLN A 107 -14.85 -6.07 19.50
N GLY A 108 -14.44 -4.95 20.13
CA GLY A 108 -15.36 -4.04 20.81
C GLY A 108 -16.41 -3.47 19.88
N LEU A 109 -16.02 -3.04 18.68
CA LEU A 109 -16.93 -2.57 17.65
C LEU A 109 -17.95 -3.65 17.24
N LEU A 110 -17.50 -4.89 17.05
CA LEU A 110 -18.38 -5.99 16.67
C LEU A 110 -19.41 -6.30 17.76
N PHE A 111 -19.00 -6.31 19.03
CA PHE A 111 -19.91 -6.50 20.17
C PHE A 111 -20.93 -5.36 20.27
N PHE A 112 -20.47 -4.11 20.11
CA PHE A 112 -21.33 -2.94 20.12
C PHE A 112 -22.38 -2.98 19.00
N LEU A 113 -21.98 -3.32 17.77
CA LEU A 113 -22.91 -3.48 16.64
C LEU A 113 -23.92 -4.62 16.89
N ALA A 114 -23.48 -5.75 17.44
CA ALA A 114 -24.39 -6.84 17.81
C ALA A 114 -25.40 -6.41 18.88
N SER A 115 -24.97 -5.61 19.87
CA SER A 115 -25.85 -5.04 20.89
C SER A 115 -26.89 -4.09 20.30
N ILE A 116 -26.49 -3.21 19.37
CA ILE A 116 -27.43 -2.32 18.65
C ILE A 116 -28.49 -3.15 17.91
N ILE A 117 -28.07 -4.16 17.15
CA ILE A 117 -28.99 -5.02 16.40
C ILE A 117 -29.96 -5.73 17.36
N PHE A 118 -29.46 -6.24 18.48
CA PHE A 118 -30.27 -6.88 19.51
C PHE A 118 -31.33 -5.92 20.08
N VAL A 119 -30.94 -4.69 20.44
CA VAL A 119 -31.87 -3.66 20.94
C VAL A 119 -32.90 -3.27 19.88
N GLN A 120 -32.48 -3.08 18.62
CA GLN A 120 -33.39 -2.74 17.52
C GLN A 120 -34.45 -3.82 17.29
N ILE A 121 -34.07 -5.10 17.30
CA ILE A 121 -35.01 -6.22 17.17
C ILE A 121 -36.02 -6.18 18.32
N PHE A 122 -35.56 -6.00 19.56
CA PHE A 122 -36.44 -6.00 20.73
C PHE A 122 -37.44 -4.84 20.70
N LEU A 123 -36.99 -3.64 20.30
CA LEU A 123 -37.87 -2.48 20.13
C LEU A 123 -38.95 -2.73 19.06
N VAL A 124 -38.59 -3.32 17.92
CA VAL A 124 -39.57 -3.67 16.86
C VAL A 124 -40.56 -4.73 17.35
N LEU A 125 -40.07 -5.77 18.03
CA LEU A 125 -40.95 -6.80 18.60
C LEU A 125 -41.91 -6.21 19.63
N LYS A 126 -41.42 -5.36 20.54
CA LYS A 126 -42.25 -4.68 21.55
C LYS A 126 -43.28 -3.76 20.90
N LYS A 127 -42.90 -2.99 19.88
CA LYS A 127 -43.85 -2.17 19.10
C LYS A 127 -44.96 -3.02 18.49
N LYS A 128 -44.63 -4.14 17.82
CA LYS A 128 -45.63 -5.05 17.24
C LYS A 128 -46.54 -5.70 18.28
N GLN A 129 -46.05 -5.97 19.49
CA GLN A 129 -46.89 -6.49 20.58
C GLN A 129 -47.92 -5.44 21.02
N PHE A 130 -47.48 -4.20 21.20
CA PHE A 130 -48.37 -3.10 21.60
C PHE A 130 -49.46 -2.83 20.56
N GLU A 131 -49.09 -2.79 19.27
CA GLU A 131 -50.06 -2.62 18.17
C GLU A 131 -51.16 -3.71 18.19
N LYS A 132 -50.81 -4.97 18.51
CA LYS A 132 -51.81 -6.05 18.64
C LYS A 132 -52.76 -5.84 19.80
N ILE A 133 -52.26 -5.35 20.93
CA ILE A 133 -53.06 -5.08 22.13
C ILE A 133 -54.06 -3.95 21.86
N GLN A 134 -53.60 -2.84 21.25
CA GLN A 134 -54.47 -1.72 20.87
C GLN A 134 -55.61 -2.14 19.94
N VAL A 135 -55.30 -3.00 18.95
CA VAL A 135 -56.32 -3.57 18.05
C VAL A 135 -57.34 -4.41 18.82
N SER A 136 -56.91 -5.18 19.83
CA SER A 136 -57.83 -6.00 20.64
C SER A 136 -58.69 -5.20 21.62
N GLU A 137 -58.18 -4.07 22.13
CA GLU A 137 -58.91 -3.19 23.04
C GLU A 137 -59.81 -2.18 22.31
N MET A 138 -59.75 -2.11 20.96
CA MET A 138 -60.48 -1.17 20.10
C MET A 138 -60.32 0.31 20.48
N ASN A 139 -59.27 0.63 21.23
CA ASN A 139 -58.92 1.98 21.65
C ASN A 139 -57.81 2.49 20.73
N PHE A 140 -58.19 3.27 19.72
CA PHE A 140 -57.27 3.98 18.82
C PHE A 140 -56.82 5.31 19.42
#